data_AF-A0A1T4M6N3-F1
#
_entry.id   AF-A0A1T4M6N3-F1
#
_cell.length_a   1.000
_cell.length_b   1.000
_cell.length_c   1.000
_cell.angle_alpha   90.00
_cell.angle_beta   90.00
_cell.angle_gamma   90.00
#
_symmetry.space_group_name_H-M   'P 1'
#
loop_
_entity.id
_entity.type
_entity.pdbx_description
1 polymer ?
#
loop_
_entity_poly.entity_id
_entity_poly.type
_entity_poly.pdbx_seq_one_letter_code
_entity_poly.pdbx_strand_id
1 'polypeptide(L)'
;MLGVSRVSTTKNTVLGIKKFSNILFTLAIFFSSCQFLYNYNHFLLSLYFRYSWLKLLLALIVPIAVTVIHYLINHDFIYIADRTASVMIVFSVLFVLDGINLRHFDMTDRSRSLHQLIFGLETFFSVLAVITLITLIRQKNRELNNHYAESLKAFFSGSIPVMVIGFAKIYFSSRIYGKVYNPPNLIPFNGEMSEFAKSGELELLIRDAGNVLFFTALVIVLLGITKRCKFFWGICLPVAISVSMEFYQYFFKCGDPDIDDVILNTVGAILGCVIYKFIIEKIKENELCWESLEQWMWR
;
A
#
# COMPACT_ATOMS: atom_id res chain seq x y z
N MET A 1 -17.56 6.37 -54.31
CA MET A 1 -16.59 5.69 -53.41
C MET A 1 -15.93 6.70 -52.47
N LEU A 2 -16.60 7.17 -51.40
CA LEU A 2 -16.00 8.08 -50.40
C LEU A 2 -16.64 7.87 -49.02
N GLY A 3 -16.57 6.64 -48.48
CA GLY A 3 -17.23 6.31 -47.21
C GLY A 3 -16.38 5.55 -46.17
N VAL A 4 -15.15 5.13 -46.50
CA VAL A 4 -14.47 4.09 -45.70
C VAL A 4 -13.26 4.59 -44.89
N SER A 5 -12.68 5.77 -45.17
CA SER A 5 -11.42 6.18 -44.52
C SER A 5 -11.56 6.88 -43.15
N ARG A 6 -12.68 7.58 -42.89
CA ARG A 6 -12.89 8.34 -41.63
C ARG A 6 -13.19 7.47 -40.40
N VAL A 7 -13.78 6.29 -40.62
CA VAL A 7 -14.13 5.35 -39.54
C VAL A 7 -12.90 4.56 -39.05
N SER A 8 -11.93 4.30 -39.95
CA SER A 8 -10.66 3.65 -39.62
C SER A 8 -9.76 4.54 -38.76
N THR A 9 -9.63 5.82 -39.12
CA THR A 9 -8.79 6.79 -38.42
C THR A 9 -9.28 7.05 -36.99
N THR A 10 -10.58 7.24 -36.79
CA THR A 10 -11.17 7.47 -35.45
C THR A 10 -11.01 6.26 -34.51
N LYS A 11 -11.21 5.03 -35.00
CA LYS A 11 -10.96 3.80 -34.20
C LYS A 11 -9.49 3.67 -33.79
N ASN A 12 -8.57 3.99 -34.70
CA ASN A 12 -7.13 3.95 -34.41
C ASN A 12 -6.72 5.01 -33.38
N THR A 13 -7.29 6.22 -33.44
CA THR A 13 -7.04 7.27 -32.45
C THR A 13 -7.54 6.87 -31.07
N VAL A 14 -8.76 6.34 -30.96
CA VAL A 14 -9.32 5.86 -29.69
C VAL A 14 -8.48 4.72 -29.12
N LEU A 15 -8.06 3.77 -29.95
CA LEU A 15 -7.17 2.68 -29.54
C LEU A 15 -5.80 3.21 -29.05
N GLY A 16 -5.27 4.24 -29.71
CA GLY A 16 -4.04 4.93 -29.30
C GLY A 16 -4.15 5.57 -27.92
N ILE A 17 -5.25 6.29 -27.65
CA ILE A 17 -5.51 6.94 -26.36
C ILE A 17 -5.61 5.91 -25.23
N LYS A 18 -6.33 4.80 -25.45
CA LYS A 18 -6.45 3.71 -24.46
C LYS A 18 -5.09 3.10 -24.14
N LYS A 19 -4.28 2.77 -25.16
CA LYS A 19 -2.92 2.23 -24.98
C LYS A 19 -1.99 3.21 -24.25
N PHE A 20 -2.07 4.50 -24.58
CA PHE A 20 -1.29 5.52 -23.89
C PHE A 20 -1.69 5.62 -22.41
N SER A 21 -2.99 5.63 -22.11
CA SER A 21 -3.51 5.62 -20.74
C SER A 21 -3.02 4.40 -19.93
N ASN A 22 -2.97 3.22 -20.54
CA ASN A 22 -2.44 2.00 -19.94
C ASN A 22 -0.97 2.13 -19.54
N ILE A 23 -0.14 2.66 -20.44
CA ILE A 23 1.29 2.88 -20.20
C ILE A 23 1.50 3.96 -19.13
N LEU A 24 0.82 5.10 -19.28
CA LEU A 24 0.93 6.23 -18.35
C LEU A 24 0.55 5.82 -16.93
N PHE A 25 -0.58 5.12 -16.76
CA PHE A 25 -1.02 4.62 -15.46
C PHE A 25 0.05 3.73 -14.84
N THR A 26 0.52 2.72 -15.57
CA THR A 26 1.51 1.74 -15.08
C THR A 26 2.82 2.41 -14.67
N LEU A 27 3.37 3.29 -15.52
CA LEU A 27 4.61 4.00 -15.22
C LEU A 27 4.43 4.94 -14.03
N ALA A 28 3.33 5.70 -13.98
CA ALA A 28 3.10 6.66 -12.92
C ALA A 28 3.00 5.99 -11.54
N ILE A 29 2.26 4.89 -11.39
CA ILE A 29 2.20 4.17 -10.11
C ILE A 29 3.53 3.50 -9.75
N PHE A 30 4.30 3.04 -10.74
CA PHE A 30 5.64 2.48 -10.52
C PHE A 30 6.61 3.54 -9.99
N PHE A 31 6.70 4.70 -10.65
CA PHE A 31 7.59 5.79 -10.22
C PHE A 31 7.11 6.49 -8.94
N SER A 32 5.82 6.40 -8.61
CA SER A 32 5.27 6.91 -7.34
C SER A 32 5.61 5.99 -6.17
N SER A 33 5.50 4.67 -6.35
CA SER A 33 5.79 3.68 -5.31
C SER A 33 7.29 3.48 -5.05
N CYS A 34 8.14 3.66 -6.06
CA CYS A 34 9.58 3.47 -5.91
C CYS A 34 10.30 4.77 -5.53
N GLN A 35 11.18 4.70 -4.53
CA GLN A 35 12.20 5.71 -4.27
C GLN A 35 13.51 5.30 -4.94
N PHE A 36 14.12 6.24 -5.64
CA PHE A 36 15.38 6.06 -6.36
C PHE A 36 16.49 6.75 -5.56
N LEU A 37 17.40 5.98 -4.96
CA LEU A 37 18.37 6.49 -3.99
C LEU A 37 19.46 7.38 -4.59
N TYR A 38 19.96 8.29 -3.74
CA TYR A 38 21.11 9.17 -3.95
C TYR A 38 22.39 8.51 -3.40
N ASN A 39 23.40 8.24 -4.25
CA ASN A 39 24.79 8.68 -4.01
C ASN A 39 25.71 8.45 -5.23
N TYR A 40 26.72 9.31 -5.36
CA TYR A 40 27.71 9.44 -6.44
C TYR A 40 28.46 8.14 -6.81
N ASN A 41 27.89 7.27 -7.64
CA ASN A 41 28.57 6.75 -8.85
C ASN A 41 27.88 5.54 -9.49
N HIS A 42 27.02 4.80 -8.81
CA HIS A 42 26.36 3.66 -9.44
C HIS A 42 25.02 3.40 -8.78
N PHE A 43 23.90 3.61 -9.49
CA PHE A 43 22.71 2.73 -9.51
C PHE A 43 21.74 3.14 -10.64
N LEU A 44 20.96 2.16 -11.10
CA LEU A 44 20.31 2.08 -12.42
C LEU A 44 19.23 3.14 -12.70
N LEU A 45 18.63 3.74 -11.67
CA LEU A 45 17.67 4.84 -11.76
C LEU A 45 17.80 5.65 -10.46
N SER A 46 18.21 6.92 -10.53
CA SER A 46 18.33 7.84 -9.39
C SER A 46 17.63 9.15 -9.77
N LEU A 47 16.56 9.53 -9.06
CA LEU A 47 15.95 10.85 -9.17
C LEU A 47 16.23 11.61 -7.88
N TYR A 48 16.99 12.69 -8.00
CA TYR A 48 17.33 13.60 -6.92
C TYR A 48 16.07 14.24 -6.32
N PHE A 49 15.76 13.93 -5.06
CA PHE A 49 14.74 14.68 -4.31
C PHE A 49 15.35 15.33 -3.07
N ARG A 50 15.78 16.58 -3.21
CA ARG A 50 16.17 17.48 -2.11
C ARG A 50 15.02 17.76 -1.13
N TYR A 51 13.79 17.41 -1.51
CA TYR A 51 12.55 17.68 -0.78
C TYR A 51 11.74 16.38 -0.57
N SER A 52 12.06 15.62 0.48
CA SER A 52 11.36 14.36 0.80
C SER A 52 9.85 14.53 0.98
N TRP A 53 9.41 15.64 1.58
CA TRP A 53 7.99 15.98 1.76
C TRP A 53 7.25 16.17 0.43
N LEU A 54 7.92 16.74 -0.59
CA LEU A 54 7.33 16.92 -1.92
C LEU A 54 7.16 15.57 -2.61
N LYS A 55 8.11 14.66 -2.43
CA LYS A 55 8.00 13.30 -2.97
C LYS A 55 6.85 12.54 -2.32
N LEU A 56 6.67 12.65 -1.00
CA LEU A 56 5.53 12.10 -0.26
C LEU A 56 4.20 12.63 -0.81
N LEU A 57 4.09 13.95 -0.98
CA LEU A 57 2.91 14.57 -1.58
C LEU A 57 2.63 14.04 -3.00
N LEU A 58 3.67 13.92 -3.84
CA LEU A 58 3.53 13.41 -5.20
C LEU A 58 3.18 11.92 -5.23
N ALA A 59 3.72 11.12 -4.31
CA ALA A 59 3.40 9.70 -4.18
C ALA A 59 1.94 9.47 -3.77
N LEU A 60 1.30 10.43 -3.11
CA LEU A 60 -0.13 10.44 -2.88
C LEU A 60 -0.93 10.92 -4.11
N ILE A 61 -0.63 12.11 -4.63
CA ILE A 61 -1.45 12.80 -5.65
C ILE A 61 -1.36 12.12 -7.02
N VAL A 62 -0.17 11.70 -7.45
CA VAL A 62 0.03 11.16 -8.80
C VAL A 62 -0.78 9.87 -9.00
N PRO A 63 -0.72 8.85 -8.12
CA PRO A 63 -1.56 7.66 -8.24
C PRO A 63 -3.06 7.97 -8.24
N ILE A 64 -3.53 8.93 -7.42
CA ILE A 64 -4.94 9.34 -7.44
C ILE A 64 -5.33 9.87 -8.82
N ALA A 65 -4.59 10.85 -9.32
CA ALA A 65 -4.90 11.52 -10.58
C ALA A 65 -4.88 10.54 -11.77
N VAL A 66 -3.83 9.72 -11.89
CA VAL A 66 -3.70 8.77 -13.00
C VAL A 66 -4.73 7.64 -12.91
N THR A 67 -5.13 7.21 -11.71
CA THR A 67 -6.20 6.20 -11.55
C THR A 67 -7.54 6.76 -12.04
N VAL A 68 -7.88 8.00 -11.65
CA VAL A 68 -9.11 8.67 -12.10
C VAL A 68 -9.11 8.84 -13.62
N ILE A 69 -8.04 9.42 -14.18
CA ILE A 69 -7.92 9.63 -15.63
C ILE A 69 -8.03 8.31 -16.39
N HIS A 70 -7.32 7.29 -15.92
CA HIS A 70 -7.35 5.97 -16.55
C HIS A 70 -8.75 5.37 -16.55
N TYR A 71 -9.44 5.45 -15.40
CA TYR A 71 -10.80 4.95 -15.28
C TYR A 71 -11.77 5.70 -16.20
N LEU A 72 -11.66 7.03 -16.33
CA LEU A 72 -12.50 7.83 -17.23
C LEU A 72 -12.30 7.47 -18.72
N ILE A 73 -11.13 6.96 -19.10
CA ILE A 73 -10.82 6.57 -20.48
C ILE A 73 -11.23 5.13 -20.77
N ASN A 74 -10.96 4.21 -19.84
CA ASN A 74 -11.06 2.77 -20.08
C ASN A 74 -12.25 2.10 -19.39
N HIS A 75 -12.75 2.65 -18.28
CA HIS A 75 -13.80 2.06 -17.44
C HIS A 75 -13.50 0.62 -16.96
N ASP A 76 -12.22 0.31 -16.75
CA ASP A 76 -11.74 -1.05 -16.46
C ASP A 76 -11.05 -1.12 -15.09
N PHE A 77 -11.80 -1.55 -14.07
CA PHE A 77 -11.24 -1.74 -12.74
C PHE A 77 -10.32 -2.95 -12.63
N ILE A 78 -10.57 -3.99 -13.42
CA ILE A 78 -9.77 -5.22 -13.41
C ILE A 78 -8.36 -4.88 -13.87
N TYR A 79 -8.23 -4.09 -14.95
CA TYR A 79 -6.93 -3.63 -15.43
C TYR A 79 -6.18 -2.79 -14.38
N ILE A 80 -6.84 -1.82 -13.75
CA ILE A 80 -6.24 -0.97 -12.70
C ILE A 80 -5.72 -1.86 -11.55
N ALA A 81 -6.53 -2.82 -11.11
CA ALA A 81 -6.19 -3.71 -10.01
C ALA A 81 -5.04 -4.66 -10.36
N ASP A 82 -5.10 -5.34 -11.51
CA ASP A 82 -4.07 -6.27 -11.98
C ASP A 82 -2.72 -5.57 -12.20
N ARG A 83 -2.74 -4.35 -12.77
CA ARG A 83 -1.52 -3.57 -12.95
C ARG A 83 -0.94 -3.10 -11.62
N THR A 84 -1.78 -2.67 -10.69
CA THR A 84 -1.29 -2.27 -9.37
C THR A 84 -0.71 -3.46 -8.62
N ALA A 85 -1.36 -4.62 -8.66
CA ALA A 85 -0.84 -5.89 -8.16
C ALA A 85 0.53 -6.22 -8.77
N SER A 86 0.67 -6.13 -10.10
CA SER A 86 1.93 -6.35 -10.79
C SER A 86 3.03 -5.38 -10.33
N VAL A 87 2.71 -4.09 -10.22
CA VAL A 87 3.67 -3.07 -9.74
C VAL A 87 4.08 -3.31 -8.30
N MET A 88 3.17 -3.72 -7.42
CA MET A 88 3.47 -4.06 -6.02
C MET A 88 4.42 -5.25 -5.90
N ILE A 89 4.26 -6.26 -6.77
CA ILE A 89 5.21 -7.40 -6.84
C ILE A 89 6.60 -6.91 -7.24
N VAL A 90 6.70 -6.11 -8.31
CA VAL A 90 7.98 -5.57 -8.78
C VAL A 90 8.62 -4.66 -7.73
N PHE A 91 7.83 -3.78 -7.11
CA PHE A 91 8.25 -2.93 -6.00
C PHE A 91 8.83 -3.77 -4.85
N SER A 92 8.19 -4.89 -4.49
CA SER A 92 8.70 -5.77 -3.42
C SER A 92 10.08 -6.34 -3.74
N VAL A 93 10.31 -6.74 -4.99
CA VAL A 93 11.63 -7.22 -5.44
C VAL A 93 12.66 -6.10 -5.38
N LEU A 94 12.34 -4.93 -5.91
CA LEU A 94 13.22 -3.76 -5.86
C LEU A 94 13.53 -3.33 -4.43
N PHE A 95 12.54 -3.40 -3.54
CA PHE A 95 12.69 -3.09 -2.13
C PHE A 95 13.69 -4.02 -1.42
N VAL A 96 13.76 -5.31 -1.80
CA VAL A 96 14.79 -6.24 -1.31
C VAL A 96 16.16 -5.90 -1.89
N LEU A 97 16.24 -5.78 -3.22
CA LEU A 97 17.51 -5.51 -3.91
C LEU A 97 18.16 -4.24 -3.39
N ASP A 98 17.37 -3.21 -3.15
CA ASP A 98 17.85 -1.96 -2.60
C ASP A 98 18.37 -2.12 -1.15
N GLY A 99 17.71 -2.94 -0.33
CA GLY A 99 18.19 -3.28 1.00
C GLY A 99 19.54 -4.01 0.98
N ILE A 100 19.75 -4.92 0.02
CA ILE A 100 21.02 -5.63 -0.17
C ILE A 100 22.12 -4.65 -0.57
N ASN A 101 21.82 -3.75 -1.52
CA ASN A 101 22.77 -2.72 -1.96
C ASN A 101 23.15 -1.79 -0.80
N LEU A 102 22.19 -1.25 -0.06
CA LEU A 102 22.45 -0.38 1.09
C LEU A 102 23.34 -1.03 2.15
N ARG A 103 23.12 -2.33 2.42
CA ARG A 103 23.96 -3.09 3.35
C ARG A 103 25.38 -3.27 2.84
N HIS A 104 25.56 -3.45 1.54
CA HIS A 104 26.88 -3.56 0.92
C HIS A 104 27.70 -2.27 1.05
N PHE A 105 27.04 -1.10 1.02
CA PHE A 105 27.68 0.21 1.17
C PHE A 105 27.74 0.71 2.63
N ASP A 106 27.42 -0.15 3.61
CA ASP A 106 27.36 0.19 5.04
C ASP A 106 26.47 1.41 5.37
N MET A 107 25.43 1.63 4.55
CA MET A 107 24.49 2.76 4.64
C MET A 107 23.12 2.33 5.21
N THR A 108 23.11 1.25 5.99
CA THR A 108 21.87 0.63 6.48
C THR A 108 21.25 1.49 7.58
N ASP A 109 20.12 2.12 7.27
CA ASP A 109 19.31 2.88 8.23
C ASP A 109 17.83 2.43 8.17
N ARG A 110 17.24 2.15 9.35
CA ARG A 110 15.83 1.77 9.51
C ARG A 110 14.92 2.85 8.95
N SER A 111 15.27 4.12 9.16
CA SER A 111 14.50 5.27 8.68
C SER A 111 14.27 5.19 7.16
N ARG A 112 15.33 4.89 6.39
CA ARG A 112 15.29 4.80 4.92
C ARG A 112 14.43 3.66 4.41
N SER A 113 14.53 2.49 5.05
CA SER A 113 13.70 1.33 4.70
C SER A 113 12.22 1.59 4.92
N LEU A 114 11.88 2.33 5.98
CA LEU A 114 10.52 2.69 6.30
C LEU A 114 9.95 3.73 5.32
N HIS A 115 10.72 4.76 4.96
CA HIS A 115 10.32 5.75 3.95
C HIS A 115 10.00 5.10 2.59
N GLN A 116 10.83 4.16 2.14
CA GLN A 116 10.58 3.40 0.91
C GLN A 116 9.28 2.61 0.98
N LEU A 117 9.00 1.95 2.11
CA LEU A 117 7.76 1.21 2.29
C LEU A 117 6.55 2.15 2.28
N ILE A 118 6.65 3.32 2.91
CA ILE A 118 5.58 4.33 2.94
C ILE A 118 5.16 4.70 1.51
N PHE A 119 6.09 4.97 0.59
CA PHE A 119 5.71 5.31 -0.80
C PHE A 119 4.94 4.20 -1.52
N GLY A 120 5.33 2.94 -1.28
CA GLY A 120 4.58 1.78 -1.76
C GLY A 120 3.16 1.71 -1.17
N LEU A 121 3.04 1.92 0.14
CA LEU A 121 1.76 1.91 0.85
C LEU A 121 0.87 3.09 0.46
N GLU A 122 1.41 4.28 0.27
CA GLU A 122 0.67 5.45 -0.23
C GLU A 122 0.09 5.17 -1.61
N THR A 123 0.88 4.59 -2.51
CA THR A 123 0.39 4.18 -3.84
C THR A 123 -0.73 3.15 -3.71
N PHE A 124 -0.56 2.15 -2.84
CA PHE A 124 -1.60 1.15 -2.54
C PHE A 124 -2.89 1.82 -2.06
N PHE A 125 -2.82 2.70 -1.06
CA PHE A 125 -4.00 3.36 -0.50
C PHE A 125 -4.66 4.33 -1.48
N SER A 126 -3.87 5.08 -2.25
CA SER A 126 -4.36 6.01 -3.26
C SER A 126 -5.18 5.29 -4.34
N VAL A 127 -4.66 4.20 -4.88
CA VAL A 127 -5.39 3.43 -5.90
C VAL A 127 -6.64 2.77 -5.29
N LEU A 128 -6.51 2.14 -4.12
CA LEU A 128 -7.63 1.50 -3.43
C LEU A 128 -8.76 2.50 -3.11
N ALA A 129 -8.39 3.71 -2.65
CA ALA A 129 -9.34 4.77 -2.34
C ALA A 129 -10.09 5.23 -3.60
N VAL A 130 -9.40 5.42 -4.72
CA VAL A 130 -10.04 5.83 -5.98
C VAL A 130 -10.99 4.74 -6.51
N ILE A 131 -10.54 3.48 -6.58
CA ILE A 131 -11.40 2.37 -7.02
C ILE A 131 -12.64 2.29 -6.14
N THR A 132 -12.46 2.35 -4.82
CA THR A 132 -13.55 2.27 -3.84
C THR A 132 -14.52 3.46 -3.95
N LEU A 133 -14.00 4.68 -4.09
CA LEU A 133 -14.82 5.88 -4.20
C LEU A 133 -15.65 5.90 -5.49
N ILE A 134 -15.05 5.55 -6.63
CA ILE A 134 -15.75 5.48 -7.90
C ILE A 134 -16.85 4.41 -7.81
N THR A 135 -16.55 3.23 -7.25
CA THR A 135 -17.56 2.18 -7.06
C THR A 135 -18.70 2.63 -6.15
N LEU A 136 -18.41 3.32 -5.03
CA LEU A 136 -19.45 3.88 -4.16
C LEU A 136 -20.38 4.85 -4.91
N ILE A 137 -19.81 5.74 -5.73
CA ILE A 137 -20.58 6.68 -6.55
C ILE A 137 -21.47 5.92 -7.55
N ARG A 138 -20.95 4.87 -8.18
CA ARG A 138 -21.69 4.04 -9.14
C ARG A 138 -22.82 3.25 -8.49
N GLN A 139 -22.57 2.63 -7.34
CA GLN A 139 -23.61 1.92 -6.58
C GLN A 139 -24.72 2.88 -6.11
N LYS A 140 -24.37 4.12 -5.73
CA LYS A 140 -25.37 5.16 -5.42
C LYS A 140 -26.26 5.50 -6.63
N ASN A 141 -25.70 5.43 -7.84
CA ASN A 141 -26.43 5.60 -9.10
C ASN A 141 -27.09 4.31 -9.62
N ARG A 142 -27.17 3.25 -8.79
CA ARG A 142 -27.74 1.93 -9.11
C ARG A 142 -26.98 1.13 -10.18
N GLU A 143 -25.72 1.49 -10.46
CA GLU A 143 -24.83 0.70 -11.31
C GLU A 143 -24.06 -0.33 -10.46
N LEU A 144 -24.63 -1.54 -10.37
CA LEU A 144 -24.12 -2.60 -9.49
C LEU A 144 -23.13 -3.57 -10.18
N ASN A 145 -23.17 -3.71 -11.51
CA ASN A 145 -22.20 -4.49 -12.27
C ASN A 145 -20.92 -3.69 -12.52
N ASN A 146 -19.95 -3.79 -11.61
CA ASN A 146 -18.72 -3.02 -11.69
C ASN A 146 -17.44 -3.86 -11.55
N HIS A 147 -17.52 -5.18 -11.43
CA HIS A 147 -16.39 -6.10 -11.24
C HIS A 147 -15.47 -5.69 -10.07
N TYR A 148 -16.00 -5.03 -9.04
CA TYR A 148 -15.21 -4.52 -7.92
C TYR A 148 -14.67 -5.66 -7.06
N ALA A 149 -15.51 -6.66 -6.76
CA ALA A 149 -15.12 -7.82 -5.97
C ALA A 149 -14.03 -8.65 -6.64
N GLU A 150 -14.05 -8.77 -7.97
CA GLU A 150 -13.00 -9.43 -8.75
C GLU A 150 -11.71 -8.61 -8.76
N SER A 151 -11.82 -7.31 -9.05
CA SER A 151 -10.69 -6.38 -9.04
C SER A 151 -9.96 -6.40 -7.70
N LEU A 152 -10.67 -6.38 -6.58
CA LEU A 152 -10.06 -6.44 -5.25
C LEU A 152 -9.33 -7.76 -4.96
N LYS A 153 -9.76 -8.89 -5.52
CA LYS A 153 -9.03 -10.16 -5.35
C LYS A 153 -7.65 -10.09 -5.98
N ALA A 154 -7.55 -9.59 -7.22
CA ALA A 154 -6.27 -9.38 -7.91
C ALA A 154 -5.41 -8.37 -7.13
N PHE A 155 -5.99 -7.23 -6.75
CA PHE A 155 -5.31 -6.17 -6.01
C PHE A 155 -4.69 -6.66 -4.69
N PHE A 156 -5.49 -7.34 -3.85
CA PHE A 156 -5.01 -7.83 -2.55
C PHE A 156 -4.01 -8.96 -2.68
N SER A 157 -4.21 -9.91 -3.59
CA SER A 157 -3.27 -11.02 -3.80
C SER A 157 -1.90 -10.54 -4.26
N GLY A 158 -1.84 -9.57 -5.18
CA GLY A 158 -0.56 -8.98 -5.62
C GLY A 158 0.12 -8.08 -4.58
N SER A 159 -0.61 -7.66 -3.54
CA SER A 159 -0.06 -6.86 -2.44
C SER A 159 0.54 -7.71 -1.31
N ILE A 160 0.28 -9.02 -1.29
CA ILE A 160 0.84 -9.94 -0.26
C ILE A 160 2.37 -9.88 -0.20
N PRO A 161 3.12 -9.89 -1.34
CA PRO A 161 4.57 -9.80 -1.30
C PRO A 161 5.06 -8.53 -0.60
N VAL A 162 4.39 -7.38 -0.81
CA VAL A 162 4.73 -6.12 -0.13
C VAL A 162 4.57 -6.25 1.37
N MET A 163 3.48 -6.90 1.82
CA MET A 163 3.24 -7.09 3.25
C MET A 163 4.28 -8.03 3.87
N VAL A 164 4.55 -9.17 3.24
CA VAL A 164 5.48 -10.18 3.78
C VAL A 164 6.93 -9.66 3.76
N ILE A 165 7.37 -9.11 2.63
CA ILE A 165 8.73 -8.60 2.46
C ILE A 165 8.92 -7.30 3.24
N GLY A 166 7.92 -6.40 3.23
CA GLY A 166 7.86 -5.19 4.03
C GLY A 166 8.07 -5.49 5.51
N PHE A 167 7.29 -6.44 6.03
CA PHE A 167 7.40 -6.91 7.40
C PHE A 167 8.79 -7.49 7.70
N ALA A 168 9.25 -8.45 6.90
CA ALA A 168 10.55 -9.09 7.10
C ALA A 168 11.70 -8.07 7.09
N LYS A 169 11.67 -7.11 6.17
CA LYS A 169 12.73 -6.11 6.05
C LYS A 169 12.71 -5.13 7.22
N ILE A 170 11.57 -4.50 7.51
CA ILE A 170 11.49 -3.47 8.56
C ILE A 170 11.78 -4.04 9.95
N TYR A 171 11.20 -5.19 10.26
CA TYR A 171 11.21 -5.70 11.63
C TYR A 171 12.39 -6.63 11.94
N PHE A 172 13.03 -7.20 10.91
CA PHE A 172 14.17 -8.12 11.09
C PHE A 172 15.45 -7.66 10.37
N SER A 173 15.41 -7.46 9.05
CA SER A 173 16.63 -7.23 8.25
C SER A 173 17.25 -5.85 8.46
N SER A 174 16.44 -4.82 8.71
CA SER A 174 16.90 -3.44 8.93
C SER A 174 17.27 -3.16 10.40
N ARG A 175 17.30 -4.19 11.26
CA ARG A 175 17.69 -4.06 12.66
C ARG A 175 19.20 -4.09 12.83
N ILE A 176 19.70 -3.23 13.72
CA ILE A 176 21.12 -3.15 14.05
C ILE A 176 21.34 -3.94 15.34
N TYR A 177 22.18 -4.98 15.27
CA TYR A 177 22.49 -5.84 16.41
C TYR A 177 23.72 -5.29 17.15
N GLY A 178 23.71 -5.37 18.49
CA GLY A 178 24.90 -5.08 19.30
C GLY A 178 25.09 -3.62 19.74
N LYS A 179 24.07 -2.76 19.62
CA LYS A 179 24.05 -1.44 20.28
C LYS A 179 23.78 -1.57 21.79
N VAL A 180 24.03 -0.48 22.53
CA VAL A 180 23.72 -0.36 23.97
C VAL A 180 22.25 -0.74 24.19
N TYR A 181 22.03 -1.73 25.04
CA TYR A 181 20.70 -2.23 25.37
C TYR A 181 19.97 -1.20 26.24
N ASN A 182 18.84 -0.72 25.75
CA ASN A 182 17.89 0.03 26.56
C ASN A 182 16.87 -0.95 27.21
N PRO A 183 16.52 -0.76 28.49
CA PRO A 183 15.44 -1.53 29.09
C PRO A 183 14.12 -1.27 28.34
N PRO A 184 13.21 -2.26 28.28
CA PRO A 184 11.95 -2.10 27.57
C PRO A 184 11.11 -0.97 28.18
N ASN A 185 10.59 -0.08 27.34
CA ASN A 185 9.62 0.92 27.78
C ASN A 185 8.22 0.30 27.82
N LEU A 186 7.69 0.13 29.03
CA LEU A 186 6.35 -0.39 29.26
C LEU A 186 5.35 0.69 29.71
N ILE A 187 5.79 1.96 29.77
CA ILE A 187 4.94 3.09 30.14
C ILE A 187 4.37 3.68 28.84
N PRO A 188 3.03 3.62 28.65
CA PRO A 188 2.40 4.19 27.46
C PRO A 188 2.65 5.69 27.33
N PHE A 189 2.88 6.13 26.09
CA PHE A 189 3.13 7.50 25.67
C PHE A 189 4.34 8.15 26.35
N ASN A 190 5.34 7.33 26.69
CA ASN A 190 6.58 7.77 27.34
C ASN A 190 7.85 7.42 26.54
N GLY A 191 7.69 6.89 25.34
CA GLY A 191 8.79 6.63 24.43
C GLY A 191 8.81 7.64 23.28
N GLU A 192 8.82 7.10 22.07
CA GLU A 192 9.01 7.85 20.83
C GLU A 192 7.96 8.97 20.61
N MET A 193 6.71 8.72 20.98
CA MET A 193 5.65 9.74 20.90
C MET A 193 5.90 10.92 21.84
N SER A 194 6.37 10.66 23.06
CA SER A 194 6.68 11.74 23.99
C SER A 194 7.86 12.56 23.49
N GLU A 195 8.84 11.91 22.86
CA GLU A 195 9.99 12.58 22.27
C GLU A 195 9.56 13.48 21.12
N PHE A 196 8.70 12.99 20.22
CA PHE A 196 8.10 13.82 19.16
C PHE A 196 7.38 15.04 19.74
N ALA A 197 6.58 14.87 20.79
CA ALA A 197 5.85 15.98 21.41
C ALA A 197 6.77 17.04 22.02
N LYS A 198 8.01 16.67 22.41
CA LYS A 198 9.01 17.58 22.99
C LYS A 198 9.90 18.22 21.93
N SER A 199 10.38 17.43 20.96
CA SER A 199 11.37 17.86 19.96
C SER A 199 10.73 18.48 18.71
N GLY A 200 9.49 18.07 18.38
CA GLY A 200 8.85 18.41 17.11
C GLY A 200 9.49 17.73 15.89
N GLU A 201 10.30 16.69 16.09
CA GLU A 201 11.03 16.02 15.02
C GLU A 201 10.11 15.17 14.14
N LEU A 202 9.89 15.62 12.90
CA LEU A 202 8.95 15.00 11.97
C LEU A 202 9.28 13.55 11.61
N GLU A 203 10.55 13.15 11.67
CA GLU A 203 10.96 11.77 11.37
C GLU A 203 10.39 10.75 12.36
N LEU A 204 10.26 11.13 13.64
CA LEU A 204 9.63 10.30 14.67
C LEU A 204 8.15 10.09 14.36
N LEU A 205 7.43 11.16 13.97
CA LEU A 205 6.03 11.07 13.55
C LEU A 205 5.85 10.20 12.29
N ILE A 206 6.74 10.34 11.31
CA ILE A 206 6.68 9.55 10.06
C ILE A 206 6.86 8.05 10.37
N ARG A 207 7.73 7.69 11.32
CA ARG A 207 7.91 6.30 11.74
C ARG A 207 6.64 5.73 12.37
N ASP A 208 6.08 6.45 13.35
CA ASP A 208 4.86 6.05 14.05
C ASP A 208 3.66 5.94 13.09
N ALA A 209 3.52 6.91 12.18
CA ALA A 209 2.52 6.89 11.13
C ALA A 209 2.74 5.73 10.15
N GLY A 210 3.99 5.41 9.82
CA GLY A 210 4.35 4.28 8.96
C GLY A 210 3.93 2.94 9.55
N ASN A 211 4.09 2.76 10.86
CA ASN A 211 3.62 1.58 11.59
C ASN A 211 2.09 1.43 11.48
N VAL A 212 1.34 2.51 11.79
CA VAL A 212 -0.12 2.54 11.66
C VAL A 212 -0.56 2.23 10.22
N LEU A 213 0.09 2.85 9.24
CA LEU A 213 -0.23 2.69 7.82
C LEU A 213 -0.01 1.26 7.35
N PHE A 214 1.12 0.66 7.74
CA PHE A 214 1.44 -0.73 7.42
C PHE A 214 0.42 -1.71 8.00
N PHE A 215 0.11 -1.58 9.29
CA PHE A 215 -0.87 -2.46 9.94
C PHE A 215 -2.30 -2.28 9.42
N THR A 216 -2.66 -1.06 9.02
CA THR A 216 -3.93 -0.79 8.32
C THR A 216 -4.00 -1.56 7.00
N ALA A 217 -2.94 -1.48 6.20
CA ALA A 217 -2.88 -2.15 4.89
C ALA A 217 -2.87 -3.69 5.06
N LEU A 218 -2.08 -4.19 6.00
CA LEU A 218 -2.00 -5.61 6.35
C LEU A 218 -3.39 -6.16 6.68
N VAL A 219 -4.13 -5.51 7.57
CA VAL A 219 -5.47 -5.98 7.96
C VAL A 219 -6.46 -5.93 6.80
N ILE A 220 -6.46 -4.87 6.00
CA ILE A 220 -7.33 -4.78 4.81
C ILE A 220 -7.06 -5.95 3.86
N VAL A 221 -5.79 -6.26 3.59
CA VAL A 221 -5.40 -7.39 2.74
C VAL A 221 -5.81 -8.72 3.37
N LEU A 222 -5.51 -8.95 4.65
CA LEU A 222 -5.86 -10.19 5.37
C LEU A 222 -7.37 -10.45 5.37
N LEU A 223 -8.17 -9.44 5.70
CA LEU A 223 -9.63 -9.56 5.64
C LEU A 223 -10.11 -9.70 4.19
N GLY A 224 -9.44 -9.07 3.23
CA GLY A 224 -9.71 -9.18 1.79
C GLY A 224 -9.62 -10.61 1.25
N ILE A 225 -8.61 -11.35 1.68
CA ILE A 225 -8.35 -12.71 1.20
C ILE A 225 -9.00 -13.80 2.06
N THR A 226 -9.28 -13.52 3.33
CA THR A 226 -9.87 -14.50 4.26
C THR A 226 -11.40 -14.45 4.26
N LYS A 227 -12.04 -15.61 4.25
CA LYS A 227 -13.52 -15.73 4.30
C LYS A 227 -14.06 -15.98 5.70
N ARG A 228 -13.25 -16.55 6.60
CA ARG A 228 -13.67 -16.97 7.96
C ARG A 228 -12.73 -16.38 9.00
N CYS A 229 -13.17 -16.40 10.26
CA CYS A 229 -12.38 -15.96 11.42
C CYS A 229 -11.89 -14.50 11.29
N LYS A 230 -12.74 -13.60 10.78
CA LYS A 230 -12.40 -12.19 10.52
C LYS A 230 -11.83 -11.48 11.77
N PHE A 231 -12.36 -11.80 12.96
CA PHE A 231 -11.82 -11.25 14.22
C PHE A 231 -10.37 -11.68 14.48
N PHE A 232 -10.05 -12.95 14.24
CA PHE A 232 -8.68 -13.46 14.39
C PHE A 232 -7.73 -12.78 13.39
N TRP A 233 -8.10 -12.73 12.11
CA TRP A 233 -7.27 -12.13 11.07
C TRP A 233 -7.17 -10.61 11.16
N GLY A 234 -8.20 -9.94 11.68
CA GLY A 234 -8.26 -8.49 11.77
C GLY A 234 -7.65 -7.90 13.05
N ILE A 235 -7.69 -8.64 14.17
CA ILE A 235 -7.24 -8.13 15.48
C ILE A 235 -6.22 -9.08 16.12
N CYS A 236 -6.56 -10.34 16.37
CA CYS A 236 -5.69 -11.23 17.14
C CYS A 236 -4.32 -11.43 16.50
N LEU A 237 -4.29 -11.72 15.20
CA LEU A 237 -3.04 -11.97 14.48
C LEU A 237 -2.16 -10.70 14.39
N PRO A 238 -2.67 -9.53 13.96
CA PRO A 238 -1.87 -8.30 13.95
C PRO A 238 -1.32 -7.92 15.33
N VAL A 239 -2.12 -8.01 16.38
CA VAL A 239 -1.67 -7.71 17.75
C VAL A 239 -0.61 -8.72 18.20
N ALA A 240 -0.81 -10.02 17.94
CA ALA A 240 0.16 -11.06 18.27
C ALA A 240 1.48 -10.87 17.50
N ILE A 241 1.41 -10.50 16.22
CA ILE A 241 2.58 -10.12 15.43
C ILE A 241 3.29 -8.96 16.10
N SER A 242 2.57 -7.89 16.45
CA SER A 242 3.16 -6.69 17.06
C SER A 242 3.86 -6.96 18.39
N VAL A 243 3.23 -7.69 19.30
CA VAL A 243 3.86 -8.13 20.56
C VAL A 243 5.08 -9.01 20.31
N SER A 244 5.01 -9.91 19.31
CA SER A 244 6.14 -10.76 18.95
C SER A 244 7.35 -9.95 18.44
N MET A 245 7.12 -8.79 17.82
CA MET A 245 8.19 -7.90 17.39
C MET A 245 8.91 -7.27 18.57
N GLU A 246 8.18 -6.78 19.57
CA GLU A 246 8.77 -6.23 20.79
C GLU A 246 9.55 -7.30 21.55
N PHE A 247 9.00 -8.52 21.63
CA PHE A 247 9.69 -9.66 22.21
C PHE A 247 10.98 -10.00 21.44
N TYR A 248 10.95 -9.97 20.11
CA TYR A 248 12.13 -10.17 19.27
C TYR A 248 13.21 -9.11 19.54
N GLN A 249 12.83 -7.84 19.55
CA GLN A 249 13.75 -6.71 19.83
C GLN A 249 14.41 -6.85 21.20
N TYR A 250 13.62 -7.24 22.21
CA TYR A 250 14.09 -7.48 23.57
C TYR A 250 15.09 -8.65 23.63
N PHE A 251 14.75 -9.80 23.05
CA PHE A 251 15.56 -11.03 23.14
C PHE A 251 16.88 -10.91 22.38
N PHE A 252 16.85 -10.34 21.17
CA PHE A 252 18.02 -10.21 20.30
C PHE A 252 18.79 -8.91 20.49
N LYS A 253 18.35 -8.02 21.39
CA LYS A 253 19.00 -6.73 21.70
C LYS A 253 19.30 -5.92 20.43
N CYS A 254 18.30 -5.84 19.56
CA CYS A 254 18.42 -5.29 18.21
C CYS A 254 17.49 -4.09 17.96
N GLY A 255 17.05 -3.44 19.02
CA GLY A 255 16.14 -2.30 19.01
C GLY A 255 15.79 -1.86 20.42
N ASP A 256 14.87 -0.90 20.50
CA ASP A 256 14.36 -0.33 21.75
C ASP A 256 12.90 -0.78 21.88
N PRO A 257 12.61 -1.82 22.68
CA PRO A 257 11.24 -2.30 22.80
C PRO A 257 10.35 -1.23 23.44
N ASP A 258 9.26 -0.88 22.78
CA ASP A 258 8.36 0.20 23.21
C ASP A 258 6.89 -0.25 23.13
N ILE A 259 6.15 -0.07 24.22
CA ILE A 259 4.72 -0.38 24.26
C ILE A 259 3.91 0.50 23.29
N ASP A 260 4.42 1.70 22.97
CA ASP A 260 3.80 2.62 22.02
C ASP A 260 3.72 2.02 20.62
N ASP A 261 4.72 1.24 20.20
CA ASP A 261 4.72 0.51 18.93
C ASP A 261 3.56 -0.51 18.89
N VAL A 262 3.29 -1.23 19.98
CA VAL A 262 2.17 -2.18 20.05
C VAL A 262 0.83 -1.47 19.98
N ILE A 263 0.70 -0.34 20.69
CA ILE A 263 -0.51 0.47 20.71
C ILE A 263 -0.80 1.00 19.30
N LEU A 264 0.20 1.58 18.64
CA LEU A 264 0.07 2.15 17.30
C LEU A 264 -0.25 1.10 16.24
N ASN A 265 0.43 -0.04 16.26
CA ASN A 265 0.14 -1.16 15.37
C ASN A 265 -1.29 -1.69 15.58
N THR A 266 -1.75 -1.72 16.83
CA THR A 266 -3.15 -2.08 17.18
C THR A 266 -4.14 -1.05 16.64
N VAL A 267 -3.84 0.25 16.75
CA VAL A 267 -4.66 1.32 16.14
C VAL A 267 -4.76 1.13 14.62
N GLY A 268 -3.63 0.86 13.96
CA GLY A 268 -3.62 0.52 12.53
C GLY A 268 -4.50 -0.69 12.20
N ALA A 269 -4.42 -1.75 13.01
CA ALA A 269 -5.26 -2.94 12.82
C ALA A 269 -6.76 -2.64 12.97
N ILE A 270 -7.14 -1.83 13.96
CA ILE A 270 -8.54 -1.38 14.16
C ILE A 270 -9.00 -0.54 12.96
N LEU A 271 -8.19 0.42 12.51
CA LEU A 271 -8.50 1.23 11.32
C LEU A 271 -8.72 0.36 10.08
N GLY A 272 -7.83 -0.61 9.85
CA GLY A 272 -7.98 -1.56 8.75
C GLY A 272 -9.28 -2.37 8.85
N CYS A 273 -9.65 -2.84 10.05
CA CYS A 273 -10.92 -3.53 10.29
C CYS A 273 -12.13 -2.65 9.97
N VAL A 274 -12.12 -1.39 10.44
CA VAL A 274 -13.19 -0.42 10.22
C VAL A 274 -13.37 -0.14 8.73
N ILE A 275 -12.27 0.20 8.03
CA ILE A 275 -12.31 0.46 6.58
C ILE A 275 -12.83 -0.76 5.83
N TYR A 276 -12.31 -1.95 6.16
CA TYR A 276 -12.73 -3.17 5.48
C TYR A 276 -14.22 -3.46 5.69
N LYS A 277 -14.66 -3.53 6.94
CA LYS A 277 -16.02 -3.97 7.30
C LYS A 277 -17.09 -2.99 6.86
N PHE A 278 -16.87 -1.70 7.07
CA PHE A 278 -17.92 -0.70 6.83
C PHE A 278 -17.94 -0.16 5.40
N ILE A 279 -16.83 -0.30 4.65
CA ILE A 279 -16.72 0.22 3.29
C ILE A 279 -16.57 -0.94 2.30
N ILE A 280 -15.45 -1.67 2.34
CA ILE A 280 -15.09 -2.63 1.30
C ILE A 280 -16.06 -3.83 1.26
N GLU A 281 -16.33 -4.43 2.42
CA GLU A 281 -17.19 -5.61 2.54
C GLU A 281 -18.62 -5.30 2.09
N LYS A 282 -19.16 -4.16 2.53
CA LYS A 282 -20.50 -3.70 2.18
C LYS A 282 -20.67 -3.48 0.67
N ILE A 283 -19.67 -2.89 0.01
CA ILE A 283 -19.68 -2.69 -1.45
C ILE A 283 -19.71 -4.06 -2.17
N LYS A 284 -18.87 -5.00 -1.74
CA LYS A 284 -18.81 -6.34 -2.33
C LYS A 284 -20.11 -7.12 -2.14
N GLU A 285 -20.73 -7.03 -0.97
CA GLU A 285 -22.01 -7.68 -0.69
C GLU A 285 -23.12 -7.16 -1.61
N ASN A 286 -23.19 -5.84 -1.83
CA ASN A 286 -24.16 -5.24 -2.75
C ASN A 286 -24.01 -5.76 -4.20
N GLU A 287 -22.77 -5.86 -4.69
CA GLU A 287 -22.45 -6.36 -6.03
C GLU A 287 -22.81 -7.85 -6.16
N LEU A 288 -22.35 -8.69 -5.23
CA LEU A 288 -22.60 -10.14 -5.24
C LEU A 288 -24.09 -10.47 -5.11
N CYS A 289 -24.83 -9.70 -4.31
CA CYS A 289 -26.27 -9.83 -4.18
C CYS A 289 -26.96 -9.57 -5.53
N TRP A 290 -26.57 -8.51 -6.24
CA TRP A 290 -27.08 -8.21 -7.57
C TRP A 290 -26.78 -9.31 -8.59
N GLU A 291 -25.54 -9.81 -8.64
CA GLU A 291 -25.16 -10.92 -9.53
C GLU A 291 -26.01 -12.16 -9.28
N SER A 292 -26.29 -12.48 -8.00
CA SER A 292 -27.11 -13.62 -7.64
C SER A 292 -28.58 -13.47 -8.06
N LEU A 293 -29.13 -12.25 -7.98
CA LEU A 293 -30.50 -11.93 -8.41
C LEU A 293 -30.61 -12.00 -9.94
N GLU A 294 -29.65 -11.45 -10.67
CA GLU A 294 -29.62 -11.50 -12.13
C GLU A 294 -29.57 -12.96 -12.61
N GLN A 295 -28.69 -13.79 -12.03
CA GLN A 295 -28.62 -15.22 -12.36
C GLN A 295 -29.92 -15.98 -12.07
N TRP A 296 -30.69 -15.57 -11.07
CA TRP A 296 -31.98 -16.18 -10.75
C TRP A 296 -33.09 -15.75 -11.73
N MET A 297 -33.11 -14.48 -12.15
CA MET A 297 -34.11 -13.96 -13.10
C MET A 297 -34.01 -14.58 -14.50
N TRP A 298 -32.81 -15.00 -14.92
CA TRP A 298 -32.56 -15.57 -16.24
C TRP A 298 -32.47 -17.11 -16.26
N ARG A 299 -32.80 -17.76 -15.14
CA ARG A 299 -33.00 -19.22 -15.06
C ARG A 299 -34.49 -19.56 -15.19
#